data_AF-A0A924JMD1-F1
#
_entry.id   AF-A0A924JMD1-F1
#
_cell.length_a   1.000
_cell.length_b   1.000
_cell.length_c   1.000
_cell.angle_alpha   90.00
_cell.angle_beta   90.00
_cell.angle_gamma   90.00
#
_symmetry.space_group_name_H-M   'P 1'
#
loop_
_entity.id
_entity.type
_entity.pdbx_description
1 polymer ?
#
loop_
_entity_poly.entity_id
_entity_poly.type
_entity_poly.pdbx_seq_one_letter_code
_entity_poly.pdbx_strand_id
1 'polypeptide(L)'
;MKQWLIKFIDIGITPALAFDDIRKIRILNLVGILGFLVSSCFCIANALDGKYLLACINFITSLAAFILIFANHKHYYYHGQLFISIVISILFAVSSLLYHNNMEYYLLLIIGIVLILMKDNTTIFLFTVINSVAFLWLLK
;
A
#
# COMPACT_ATOMS: atom_id res chain seq x y z
N MET A 1 -21.09 9.44 -8.98
CA MET A 1 -19.63 9.61 -8.79
C MET A 1 -19.07 10.37 -9.98
N LYS A 2 -18.30 11.45 -9.77
CA LYS A 2 -17.76 12.30 -10.86
C LYS A 2 -16.95 11.44 -11.84
N GLN A 3 -17.22 11.54 -13.15
CA GLN A 3 -16.60 10.74 -14.23
C GLN A 3 -15.07 10.73 -14.20
N TRP A 4 -14.46 11.77 -13.65
CA TRP A 4 -13.01 11.87 -13.52
C TRP A 4 -12.42 10.84 -12.55
N LEU A 5 -13.07 10.58 -11.40
CA LEU A 5 -12.59 9.58 -10.42
C LEU A 5 -12.56 8.16 -11.02
N ILE A 6 -13.55 7.85 -11.85
CA ILE A 6 -13.65 6.55 -12.51
C ILE A 6 -12.44 6.32 -13.43
N LYS A 7 -11.98 7.36 -14.15
CA LYS A 7 -10.78 7.26 -15.01
C LYS A 7 -9.49 6.92 -14.25
N PHE A 8 -9.31 7.45 -13.03
CA PHE A 8 -8.12 7.13 -12.23
C PHE A 8 -8.19 5.73 -11.61
N ILE A 9 -9.38 5.30 -11.21
CA ILE A 9 -9.59 3.97 -10.63
C ILE A 9 -9.47 2.88 -11.71
N ASP A 10 -9.81 3.20 -12.97
CA ASP A 10 -9.73 2.29 -14.12
C ASP A 10 -8.34 2.23 -14.79
N ILE A 11 -7.31 2.81 -14.17
CA ILE A 11 -5.93 2.75 -14.69
C ILE A 11 -5.47 1.30 -14.82
N GLY A 12 -5.01 0.96 -16.04
CA GLY A 12 -4.49 -0.38 -16.34
C GLY A 12 -5.57 -1.43 -16.56
N ILE A 13 -6.86 -1.08 -16.59
CA ILE A 13 -7.93 -2.05 -16.88
C ILE A 13 -8.10 -2.21 -18.40
N THR A 14 -8.05 -3.46 -18.87
CA THR A 14 -8.34 -3.84 -20.24
C THR A 14 -9.63 -4.66 -20.30
N PRO A 15 -10.39 -4.60 -21.43
CA PRO A 15 -11.64 -5.35 -21.58
C PRO A 15 -11.46 -6.88 -21.62
N ALA A 16 -10.21 -7.36 -21.73
CA ALA A 16 -9.88 -8.79 -21.72
C ALA A 16 -9.71 -9.39 -20.30
N LEU A 17 -9.71 -8.56 -19.25
CA LEU A 17 -9.55 -9.02 -17.87
C LEU A 17 -10.83 -9.70 -17.35
N ALA A 18 -10.65 -10.73 -16.51
CA ALA A 18 -11.74 -11.32 -15.77
C ALA A 18 -12.34 -10.31 -14.78
N PHE A 19 -13.64 -10.44 -14.52
CA PHE A 19 -14.38 -9.51 -13.65
C PHE A 19 -13.79 -9.38 -12.24
N ASP A 20 -13.27 -10.48 -11.68
CA ASP A 20 -12.63 -10.49 -10.37
C ASP A 20 -11.31 -9.70 -10.36
N ASP A 21 -10.52 -9.81 -11.42
CA ASP A 21 -9.24 -9.09 -11.54
C ASP A 21 -9.48 -7.59 -11.72
N ILE A 22 -10.52 -7.21 -12.47
CA ILE A 22 -10.97 -5.81 -12.60
C ILE A 22 -11.29 -5.23 -11.22
N ARG A 23 -12.06 -5.95 -10.39
CA ARG A 23 -12.41 -5.48 -9.03
C ARG A 23 -11.17 -5.28 -8.16
N LYS A 24 -10.23 -6.23 -8.19
CA LYS A 24 -8.98 -6.15 -7.43
C LYS A 24 -8.14 -4.95 -7.83
N ILE A 25 -7.94 -4.74 -9.13
CA ILE A 25 -7.15 -3.61 -9.66
C ILE A 25 -7.79 -2.27 -9.27
N ARG A 26 -9.12 -2.15 -9.35
CA ARG A 26 -9.84 -0.94 -8.92
C ARG A 26 -9.63 -0.62 -7.45
N ILE A 27 -9.75 -1.62 -6.58
CA ILE A 27 -9.53 -1.45 -5.14
C ILE A 27 -8.09 -0.99 -4.89
N LEU A 28 -7.10 -1.60 -5.55
CA LEU A 28 -5.70 -1.23 -5.38
C LEU A 28 -5.37 0.16 -5.92
N ASN A 29 -5.92 0.54 -7.07
CA ASN A 29 -5.76 1.89 -7.59
C ASN A 29 -6.36 2.91 -6.63
N LEU A 30 -7.54 2.64 -6.06
CA LEU A 30 -8.16 3.50 -5.06
C LEU A 30 -7.28 3.63 -3.81
N VAL A 31 -6.80 2.52 -3.27
CA VAL A 31 -5.89 2.51 -2.12
C VAL A 31 -4.58 3.25 -2.44
N GLY A 32 -4.00 3.04 -3.63
CA GLY A 32 -2.79 3.72 -4.08
C GLY A 32 -2.99 5.24 -4.17
N ILE A 33 -4.12 5.71 -4.70
CA ILE A 33 -4.42 7.14 -4.79
C ILE A 33 -4.58 7.75 -3.40
N LEU A 34 -5.34 7.10 -2.52
CA LEU A 34 -5.52 7.56 -1.14
C LEU A 34 -4.19 7.56 -0.37
N GLY A 35 -3.41 6.48 -0.50
CA GLY A 35 -2.08 6.38 0.11
C GLY A 35 -1.13 7.46 -0.36
N PHE A 36 -1.07 7.72 -1.68
CA PHE A 36 -0.27 8.80 -2.25
C PHE A 36 -0.65 10.17 -1.67
N LEU A 37 -1.94 10.49 -1.62
CA LEU A 37 -2.41 11.78 -1.09
C LEU A 37 -2.09 11.92 0.41
N VAL A 38 -2.45 10.92 1.21
CA VAL A 38 -2.27 10.96 2.67
C VAL A 38 -0.79 11.02 3.02
N SER A 39 0.05 10.15 2.45
CA SER A 39 1.49 10.14 2.72
C SER A 39 2.18 11.41 2.23
N SER A 40 1.71 12.03 1.15
CA SER A 40 2.25 13.33 0.70
C SER A 40 1.93 14.46 1.68
N CYS A 41 0.69 14.51 2.19
CA CYS A 41 0.32 15.47 3.25
C CYS A 41 1.17 15.27 4.51
N PHE A 42 1.33 14.03 4.98
CA PHE A 42 2.16 13.73 6.14
C PHE A 42 3.66 13.99 5.90
N CYS A 43 4.15 13.81 4.67
CA CYS A 43 5.53 14.17 4.32
C CYS A 43 5.76 15.67 4.54
N ILE A 44 4.86 16.52 4.03
CA ILE A 44 4.96 17.97 4.18
C ILE A 44 4.83 18.37 5.66
N ALA A 45 3.82 17.86 6.36
CA ALA A 45 3.60 18.17 7.77
C ALA A 45 4.81 17.78 8.64
N ASN A 46 5.33 16.57 8.47
CA ASN A 46 6.50 16.11 9.24
C ASN A 46 7.78 16.88 8.88
N ALA A 47 7.94 17.35 7.65
CA ALA A 47 9.07 18.19 7.27
C ALA A 47 9.00 19.57 7.94
N LEU A 48 7.81 20.17 8.01
CA LEU A 48 7.57 21.44 8.70
C LEU A 48 7.77 21.32 10.22
N ASP A 49 7.42 20.18 10.81
CA ASP A 49 7.63 19.86 12.23
C ASP A 49 9.08 19.47 12.57
N GLY A 50 10.02 19.52 11.61
CA GLY A 50 11.43 19.16 11.80
C GLY A 50 11.70 17.65 11.92
N LYS A 51 10.69 16.80 11.73
CA LYS A 51 10.80 15.33 11.75
C LYS A 51 11.24 14.79 10.39
N TYR A 52 12.43 15.16 9.94
CA TYR A 52 12.91 14.88 8.57
C TYR A 52 12.97 13.39 8.22
N LEU A 53 13.32 12.52 9.17
CA LEU A 53 13.35 11.08 8.94
C LEU A 53 11.93 10.51 8.71
N LEU A 54 10.95 10.94 9.50
CA LEU A 54 9.55 10.57 9.29
C LEU A 54 8.97 11.17 8.00
N ALA A 55 9.40 12.37 7.63
CA ALA A 55 9.08 12.95 6.34
C ALA A 55 9.64 12.10 5.18
N CYS A 56 10.89 11.61 5.30
CA CYS A 56 11.50 10.71 4.32
C CYS A 56 10.73 9.38 4.20
N ILE A 57 10.34 8.77 5.33
CA ILE A 57 9.51 7.56 5.33
C ILE A 57 8.19 7.81 4.59
N ASN A 58 7.53 8.94 4.87
CA ASN A 58 6.28 9.30 4.19
C ASN A 58 6.47 9.61 2.70
N PHE A 59 7.60 10.23 2.32
CA PHE A 59 7.96 10.45 0.92
C PHE A 59 8.13 9.12 0.18
N ILE A 60 8.88 8.17 0.74
CA ILE A 60 9.07 6.84 0.15
C ILE A 60 7.74 6.09 0.09
N THR A 61 6.88 6.23 1.11
CA THR A 61 5.54 5.61 1.12
C THR A 61 4.66 6.19 -0.01
N SER A 62 4.69 7.51 -0.20
CA SER A 62 4.00 8.18 -1.31
C SER A 62 4.53 7.69 -2.67
N LEU A 63 5.85 7.58 -2.82
CA LEU A 63 6.47 7.06 -4.03
C LEU A 63 6.07 5.60 -4.30
N ALA A 64 6.02 4.75 -3.28
CA ALA A 64 5.58 3.36 -3.40
C ALA A 64 4.11 3.28 -3.85
N ALA A 65 3.24 4.14 -3.33
CA ALA A 65 1.85 4.24 -3.75
C ALA A 65 1.69 4.69 -5.21
N PHE A 66 2.54 5.63 -5.66
CA PHE A 66 2.60 6.02 -7.06
C PHE A 66 3.10 4.87 -7.96
N ILE A 67 4.16 4.17 -7.55
CA ILE A 67 4.71 3.02 -8.28
C ILE A 67 3.68 1.89 -8.39
N LEU A 68 2.83 1.68 -7.37
CA LEU A 68 1.73 0.72 -7.43
C LEU A 68 0.78 1.01 -8.60
N ILE A 69 0.32 2.26 -8.70
CA ILE A 69 -0.57 2.70 -9.78
C ILE A 69 0.13 2.56 -11.14
N PHE A 70 1.41 2.91 -11.21
CA PHE A 70 2.20 2.77 -12.43
C PHE A 70 2.42 1.30 -12.83
N ALA A 71 2.65 0.41 -11.86
CA ALA A 71 2.77 -1.02 -12.09
C ALA A 71 1.45 -1.60 -12.63
N ASN A 72 0.31 -1.16 -12.08
CA ASN A 72 -1.01 -1.52 -12.61
C ASN A 72 -1.22 -0.99 -14.03
N HIS A 73 -0.79 0.24 -14.33
CA HIS A 73 -0.81 0.80 -15.67
C HIS A 73 0.03 -0.02 -16.67
N LYS A 74 1.16 -0.56 -16.23
CA LYS A 74 2.04 -1.44 -17.03
C LYS A 74 1.64 -2.92 -17.01
N HIS A 75 0.49 -3.26 -16.43
CA HIS A 75 -0.04 -4.63 -16.33
C HIS A 75 0.80 -5.59 -15.48
N TYR A 76 1.70 -5.08 -14.62
CA TYR A 76 2.44 -5.87 -13.65
C TYR A 76 1.63 -6.11 -12.38
N TYR A 77 0.43 -6.68 -12.53
CA TYR A 77 -0.52 -6.82 -11.42
C TYR A 77 0.09 -7.66 -10.30
N TYR A 78 0.45 -8.91 -10.55
CA TYR A 78 0.89 -9.80 -9.47
C TYR A 78 2.20 -9.35 -8.80
N HIS A 79 3.29 -9.26 -9.58
CA HIS A 79 4.62 -9.00 -9.03
C HIS A 79 4.77 -7.57 -8.51
N GLY A 80 4.21 -6.58 -9.19
CA GLY A 80 4.28 -5.18 -8.78
C GLY A 80 3.56 -4.96 -7.46
N GLN A 81 2.36 -5.49 -7.32
CA GLN A 81 1.55 -5.30 -6.11
C GLN A 81 2.14 -6.06 -4.90
N LEU A 82 2.71 -7.26 -5.11
CA LEU A 82 3.39 -7.99 -4.04
C LEU A 82 4.63 -7.25 -3.55
N PHE A 83 5.48 -6.80 -4.48
CA PHE A 83 6.69 -6.05 -4.15
C PHE A 83 6.37 -4.78 -3.37
N ILE A 84 5.39 -4.00 -3.83
CA ILE A 84 4.97 -2.78 -3.13
C ILE A 84 4.37 -3.10 -1.76
N SER A 85 3.61 -4.19 -1.62
CA SER A 85 3.06 -4.60 -0.32
C SER A 85 4.16 -4.91 0.70
N ILE A 86 5.26 -5.56 0.26
CA ILE A 86 6.44 -5.81 1.10
C ILE A 86 7.09 -4.48 1.50
N VAL A 87 7.32 -3.58 0.56
CA VAL A 87 7.96 -2.27 0.82
C VAL A 87 7.13 -1.45 1.81
N ILE A 88 5.83 -1.32 1.60
CA ILE A 88 4.94 -0.56 2.49
C ILE A 88 4.87 -1.20 3.88
N SER A 89 4.83 -2.54 3.97
CA SER A 89 4.86 -3.26 5.25
C SER A 89 6.11 -2.91 6.07
N ILE A 90 7.29 -2.92 5.43
CA ILE A 90 8.54 -2.54 6.10
C ILE A 90 8.50 -1.08 6.54
N LEU A 91 8.02 -0.16 5.69
CA LEU A 91 7.94 1.26 6.03
C LEU A 91 7.01 1.51 7.21
N PHE A 92 5.87 0.82 7.30
CA PHE A 92 4.94 0.94 8.42
C PHE A 92 5.53 0.36 9.70
N ALA A 93 6.19 -0.79 9.64
CA ALA A 93 6.87 -1.36 10.79
C ALA A 93 8.00 -0.45 11.31
N VAL A 94 8.83 0.09 10.42
CA VAL A 94 9.92 1.02 10.77
C VAL A 94 9.36 2.33 11.34
N SER A 95 8.30 2.87 10.74
CA SER A 95 7.63 4.09 11.20
C SER A 95 7.09 3.92 12.63
N SER A 96 6.38 2.81 12.87
CA SER A 96 5.85 2.45 14.18
C SER A 96 6.97 2.27 15.22
N LEU A 97 8.01 1.51 14.88
CA LEU A 97 9.14 1.24 15.78
C LEU A 97 9.86 2.52 16.22
N LEU A 98 10.06 3.47 15.30
CA LEU A 98 10.83 4.69 15.58
C LEU A 98 9.99 5.77 16.25
N TYR A 99 8.69 5.86 15.95
CA TYR A 99 7.87 7.00 16.33
C TYR A 99 6.64 6.65 17.17
N HIS A 100 6.34 5.37 17.40
CA HIS A 100 5.18 4.89 18.16
C HIS A 100 3.88 5.58 17.71
N ASN A 101 3.72 5.71 16.40
CA ASN A 101 2.69 6.53 15.75
C ASN A 101 1.48 5.72 15.29
N ASN A 102 1.24 4.55 15.88
CA ASN A 102 0.14 3.64 15.55
C ASN A 102 0.18 3.11 14.09
N MET A 103 1.33 3.16 13.42
CA MET A 103 1.43 2.65 12.04
C MET A 103 1.40 1.11 11.98
N GLU A 104 1.57 0.43 13.11
CA GLU A 104 1.43 -1.03 13.22
C GLU A 104 0.03 -1.52 12.84
N TYR A 105 -1.03 -0.74 13.10
CA TYR A 105 -2.39 -1.11 12.67
C TYR A 105 -2.52 -1.18 11.14
N TYR A 106 -1.69 -0.45 10.39
CA TYR A 106 -1.68 -0.55 8.95
C TYR A 106 -1.04 -1.86 8.45
N LEU A 107 -0.27 -2.58 9.27
CA LEU A 107 0.21 -3.93 8.92
C LEU A 107 -0.97 -4.89 8.75
N LEU A 108 -2.00 -4.79 9.60
CA LEU A 108 -3.24 -5.56 9.47
C LEU A 108 -3.98 -5.21 8.18
N LEU A 109 -3.97 -3.92 7.79
CA LEU A 109 -4.59 -3.47 6.56
C LEU A 109 -3.88 -4.08 5.33
N ILE A 110 -2.55 -4.17 5.34
CA ILE A 110 -1.80 -4.82 4.26
C ILE A 110 -2.10 -6.32 4.21
N ILE A 111 -2.23 -7.02 5.35
CA ILE A 111 -2.67 -8.42 5.37
C ILE A 111 -4.02 -8.57 4.64
N GLY A 112 -4.99 -7.70 4.94
CA GLY A 112 -6.28 -7.68 4.25
C GLY A 112 -6.15 -7.48 2.73
N ILE A 113 -5.29 -6.56 2.30
CA ILE A 113 -5.02 -6.33 0.87
C ILE A 113 -4.41 -7.59 0.23
N VAL A 114 -3.40 -8.20 0.85
CA VAL A 114 -2.72 -9.39 0.31
C VAL A 114 -3.67 -10.58 0.22
N LEU A 115 -4.56 -10.77 1.20
CA LEU A 115 -5.59 -11.83 1.20
C LEU A 115 -6.58 -11.69 0.04
N ILE A 116 -7.01 -10.47 -0.26
CA ILE A 116 -7.91 -10.21 -1.39
C ILE A 116 -7.17 -10.44 -2.72
N LEU A 117 -5.88 -10.08 -2.74
CA LEU A 117 -5.14 -9.95 -3.98
C LEU A 117 -4.54 -11.25 -4.46
N MET A 118 -3.74 -11.88 -3.61
CA MET A 118 -2.94 -13.06 -3.94
C MET A 118 -3.85 -14.29 -4.08
N LYS A 119 -3.47 -15.20 -4.97
CA LYS A 119 -4.08 -16.54 -5.08
C LYS A 119 -3.18 -17.63 -4.52
N ASP A 120 -1.88 -17.35 -4.36
CA ASP A 120 -0.93 -18.30 -3.79
C ASP A 120 -1.06 -18.33 -2.27
N ASN A 121 -1.53 -19.47 -1.76
CA ASN A 121 -1.71 -19.72 -0.34
C ASN A 121 -0.40 -19.62 0.45
N THR A 122 0.73 -19.96 -0.17
CA THR A 122 2.04 -19.94 0.49
C THR A 122 2.46 -18.49 0.77
N THR A 123 2.39 -17.63 -0.25
CA THR A 123 2.67 -16.20 -0.13
C THR A 123 1.72 -15.54 0.87
N ILE A 124 0.42 -15.85 0.81
CA ILE A 124 -0.57 -15.34 1.76
C ILE A 124 -0.20 -15.74 3.20
N PHE A 125 0.08 -17.01 3.43
CA PHE A 125 0.39 -17.53 4.76
C PHE A 125 1.65 -16.87 5.33
N LEU A 126 2.75 -16.86 4.56
CA LEU A 126 4.00 -16.25 4.98
C LEU A 126 3.82 -14.76 5.28
N PHE A 127 3.16 -14.03 4.38
CA PHE A 127 2.96 -12.60 4.53
C PHE A 127 2.10 -12.27 5.77
N THR A 128 1.04 -13.06 6.00
CA THR A 128 0.15 -12.93 7.15
C THR A 128 0.90 -13.18 8.46
N VAL A 129 1.66 -14.28 8.55
CA VAL A 129 2.42 -14.63 9.75
C VAL A 129 3.45 -13.55 10.06
N ILE A 130 4.25 -13.14 9.07
CA ILE A 130 5.30 -12.12 9.25
C ILE A 130 4.69 -10.80 9.76
N ASN A 131 3.65 -10.31 9.11
CA ASN A 131 3.03 -9.03 9.50
C ASN A 131 2.29 -9.12 10.84
N SER A 132 1.70 -10.28 11.17
CA SER A 132 1.05 -10.48 12.47
C SER A 132 2.05 -10.50 13.62
N VAL A 133 3.19 -11.17 13.43
CA VAL A 133 4.29 -11.18 14.41
C VAL A 133 4.85 -9.76 14.58
N ALA A 134 5.10 -9.05 13.47
CA ALA A 134 5.55 -7.67 13.53
C ALA A 134 4.56 -6.76 14.25
N PHE A 135 3.27 -6.89 13.96
CA PHE A 135 2.19 -6.15 14.64
C PHE A 135 2.20 -6.40 16.15
N LEU A 136 2.17 -7.67 16.59
CA LEU A 136 2.16 -8.02 18.02
C LEU A 136 3.43 -7.57 18.76
N TRP A 137 4.57 -7.54 18.06
CA TRP A 137 5.82 -7.08 18.63
C TRP A 137 5.85 -5.56 18.83
N LEU A 138 5.27 -4.81 17.89
CA LEU A 138 5.21 -3.34 17.89
C LEU A 138 4.06 -2.76 18.74
N LEU A 139 3.02 -3.55 19.04
CA LEU A 139 1.85 -3.12 19.83
C LEU A 139 2.16 -2.84 21.33
N LYS A 140 3.42 -2.95 21.75
CA LYS A 140 3.83 -2.79 23.15
C LYS A 140 3.95 -1.32 23.53
#